data_AF-A0A355X6S2-F1
#
_entry.id   AF-A0A355X6S2-F1
#
_cell.length_a   1.000
_cell.length_b   1.000
_cell.length_c   1.000
_cell.angle_alpha   90.00
_cell.angle_beta   90.00
_cell.angle_gamma   90.00
#
_symmetry.space_group_name_H-M   'P 1'
#
loop_
_entity.id
_entity.type
_entity.pdbx_description
1 polymer ?
#
loop_
_entity_poly.entity_id
_entity_poly.type
_entity_poly.pdbx_seq_one_letter_code
_entity_poly.pdbx_strand_id
1 'polypeptide(L)' 'KVGDETTLKYRYLNLRNQKLTQNILMRHKIAKIARDYFYDNDFIEIETPMMIKSTPEGARDYVVPSRVHNGKFYALPQS' A
#
# COMPACT_ATOMS: atom_id res chain seq x y z
N LYS A 1 6.63 -15.99 -24.23
CA LYS A 1 6.40 -15.31 -22.93
C LYS A 1 5.14 -14.47 -23.07
N VAL A 2 4.21 -14.52 -22.12
CA VAL A 2 3.04 -13.62 -22.11
C VAL A 2 3.53 -12.21 -21.80
N GLY A 3 3.03 -11.19 -22.51
CA GLY A 3 3.45 -9.81 -22.31
C GLY A 3 2.90 -9.19 -21.02
N ASP A 4 3.62 -8.20 -20.48
CA ASP A 4 3.33 -7.59 -19.18
C ASP A 4 1.91 -7.01 -19.13
N GLU A 5 1.47 -6.31 -20.17
CA GLU A 5 0.11 -5.77 -20.29
C GLU A 5 -0.97 -6.85 -20.08
N THR A 6 -0.80 -8.00 -20.73
CA THR A 6 -1.73 -9.13 -20.59
C THR A 6 -1.69 -9.71 -19.18
N THR A 7 -0.50 -9.82 -18.57
CA THR A 7 -0.38 -10.31 -17.19
C THR A 7 -0.97 -9.36 -16.16
N LEU A 8 -0.92 -8.04 -16.40
CA LEU A 8 -1.55 -7.04 -15.54
C LEU A 8 -3.07 -7.03 -15.71
N LYS A 9 -3.55 -7.10 -16.96
CA LYS A 9 -4.99 -7.21 -17.26
C LYS A 9 -5.62 -8.43 -16.61
N TYR A 10 -4.93 -9.58 -16.67
CA TYR A 10 -5.40 -10.84 -16.09
C TYR A 10 -4.61 -11.21 -14.84
N ARG A 11 -4.26 -10.22 -14.00
CA ARG A 11 -3.41 -10.43 -12.82
C ARG A 11 -3.97 -11.48 -11.88
N TYR A 12 -5.28 -11.57 -11.73
CA TYR A 12 -5.96 -12.59 -10.92
C TYR A 12 -5.69 -14.04 -11.39
N LEU A 13 -5.51 -14.29 -12.69
CA LEU A 13 -5.07 -15.60 -13.20
C LEU A 13 -3.56 -15.76 -13.03
N ASN A 14 -2.80 -14.70 -13.33
CA ASN A 14 -1.34 -14.71 -13.22
C ASN A 14 -0.88 -15.01 -11.79
N LEU A 15 -1.57 -14.47 -10.77
CA LEU A 15 -1.29 -14.71 -9.36
C LEU A 15 -1.52 -16.17 -8.92
N ARG A 16 -2.20 -17.01 -9.72
CA ARG A 16 -2.34 -18.45 -9.43
C ARG A 16 -1.07 -19.25 -9.76
N ASN A 17 -0.12 -18.65 -10.49
CA ASN A 17 1.15 -19.30 -10.77
C ASN A 17 1.91 -19.58 -9.47
N GLN A 18 2.43 -20.81 -9.32
CA GLN A 18 3.13 -21.26 -8.12
C GLN A 18 4.19 -20.26 -7.64
N LYS A 19 5.02 -19.70 -8.53
CA LYS A 19 6.05 -18.73 -8.15
C LYS A 19 5.48 -17.47 -7.52
N LEU A 20 4.44 -16.89 -8.12
CA LEU A 20 3.83 -15.66 -7.60
C LEU A 20 3.04 -15.90 -6.31
N THR A 21 2.37 -17.03 -6.21
CA THR A 21 1.72 -17.46 -4.95
C THR A 21 2.75 -17.57 -3.83
N GLN A 22 3.90 -18.23 -4.07
CA GLN A 22 4.96 -18.35 -3.07
C GLN A 22 5.54 -16.98 -2.68
N ASN A 23 5.68 -16.05 -3.62
CA ASN A 23 6.11 -14.69 -3.32
C ASN A 23 5.13 -13.95 -2.38
N ILE A 24 3.82 -14.08 -2.60
CA ILE A 24 2.80 -13.45 -1.73
C ILE A 24 2.83 -14.09 -0.34
N LEU A 25 2.89 -15.42 -0.25
CA LEU A 25 2.99 -16.13 1.03
C LEU A 25 4.26 -15.74 1.79
N MET A 26 5.39 -15.60 1.09
CA MET A 26 6.64 -15.14 1.69
C MET A 26 6.52 -13.71 2.21
N ARG A 27 5.93 -12.79 1.43
CA ARG A 27 5.66 -11.41 1.89
C ARG A 27 4.81 -11.39 3.15
N HIS A 28 3.78 -12.23 3.23
CA HIS A 28 2.95 -12.37 4.43
C HIS A 28 3.79 -12.84 5.64
N LYS A 29 4.61 -13.90 5.48
CA LYS A 29 5.48 -14.40 6.55
C LYS A 29 6.44 -13.33 7.05
N ILE A 30 7.08 -12.57 6.15
CA ILE A 30 7.97 -11.46 6.50
C ILE A 30 7.23 -10.42 7.33
N ALA A 31 6.05 -9.98 6.87
CA ALA A 31 5.25 -8.98 7.55
C ALA A 31 4.76 -9.45 8.94
N LYS A 32 4.47 -10.74 9.09
CA LYS A 32 4.13 -11.34 10.39
C LYS A 32 5.32 -11.31 11.35
N ILE A 33 6.48 -11.80 10.91
CA ILE A 33 7.69 -11.85 11.75
C ILE A 33 8.09 -10.45 12.22
N ALA A 34 8.02 -9.45 11.34
CA ALA A 34 8.33 -8.07 11.71
C ALA A 34 7.37 -7.53 12.79
N ARG A 35 6.05 -7.81 12.68
CA ARG A 35 5.07 -7.41 13.70
C ARG A 35 5.28 -8.12 15.02
N ASP A 36 5.45 -9.44 14.99
CA ASP A 36 5.68 -10.25 16.19
C ASP A 36 6.87 -9.69 17.00
N TYR A 37 7.98 -9.37 16.33
CA TYR A 37 9.12 -8.72 16.97
C TYR A 37 8.76 -7.40 17.66
N PHE A 38 8.02 -6.50 17.00
CA PHE A 38 7.66 -5.22 17.60
C PHE A 38 6.70 -5.38 18.78
N TYR A 39 5.72 -6.29 18.68
CA TYR A 39 4.81 -6.59 19.78
C TYR A 39 5.56 -7.16 21.00
N ASP A 40 6.52 -8.05 20.80
CA ASP A 40 7.36 -8.61 21.87
C ASP A 40 8.25 -7.57 22.56
N ASN A 41 8.42 -6.39 21.95
CA ASN A 41 9.19 -5.25 22.47
C ASN A 41 8.28 -4.08 22.89
N ASP A 42 7.01 -4.36 23.23
CA ASP A 42 6.04 -3.39 23.75
C ASP A 42 5.70 -2.22 22.79
N PHE A 43 5.94 -2.38 21.48
CA PHE A 43 5.46 -1.41 20.50
C PHE A 43 3.97 -1.59 20.24
N ILE A 44 3.27 -0.47 20.05
CA ILE A 44 1.85 -0.43 19.69
C ILE A 44 1.73 -0.12 18.20
N GLU A 45 1.01 -0.97 17.46
CA GLU A 45 0.65 -0.68 16.06
C GLU A 45 -0.48 0.36 16.04
N ILE A 46 -0.20 1.50 15.42
CA ILE A 46 -1.14 2.63 15.31
C ILE A 46 -1.37 2.91 13.84
N GLU A 47 -2.63 2.85 13.41
CA GLU A 47 -3.01 3.27 12.07
C GLU A 47 -3.06 4.80 11.96
N THR A 48 -2.52 5.33 10.87
CA THR A 48 -2.51 6.77 10.56
C THR A 48 -3.46 7.06 9.40
N PRO A 49 -4.04 8.28 9.33
CA PRO A 49 -5.01 8.61 8.29
C PRO A 49 -4.38 8.72 6.90
N MET A 50 -5.05 8.18 5.88
CA MET A 50 -4.61 8.25 4.48
C MET A 50 -5.03 9.55 3.75
N MET A 51 -5.96 10.32 4.31
CA MET A 51 -6.43 11.59 3.74
C MET A 51 -5.90 12.74 4.59
N ILE A 52 -4.71 13.23 4.27
CA ILE A 52 -4.01 14.26 5.02
C ILE A 52 -4.06 15.63 4.32
N LYS A 53 -3.58 16.67 5.00
CA LYS A 53 -3.33 17.97 4.37
C LYS A 53 -2.03 17.89 3.57
N SER A 54 -2.03 18.43 2.36
CA SER A 54 -0.82 18.55 1.54
C SER A 54 0.24 19.42 2.24
N THR A 55 1.48 18.98 2.20
CA THR A 55 2.66 19.75 2.61
C THR A 55 3.43 20.17 1.36
N PRO A 56 3.88 21.43 1.26
CA PRO A 56 4.62 21.91 0.09
C PRO A 56 6.03 21.32 -0.04
N GLU A 57 6.49 20.56 0.96
CA GLU A 57 7.79 19.89 0.98
C GLU A 57 7.69 18.46 0.45
N GLY A 58 8.72 18.01 -0.27
CA GLY A 58 8.84 16.63 -0.73
C GLY A 58 8.40 16.38 -2.18
N ALA A 59 7.90 15.17 -2.45
CA ALA A 59 7.46 14.77 -3.78
C ALA A 59 6.09 15.39 -4.13
N ARG A 60 5.61 15.15 -5.35
CA ARG A 60 4.28 15.61 -5.76
C ARG A 60 3.19 14.75 -5.13
N ASP A 61 2.27 15.37 -4.40
CA ASP A 61 1.15 14.69 -3.77
C ASP A 61 0.11 14.19 -4.78
N TYR A 62 -0.43 12.99 -4.51
CA TYR A 62 -1.69 12.56 -5.10
C TYR A 62 -2.85 13.21 -4.35
N VAL A 63 -3.72 13.90 -5.08
CA VAL A 63 -4.83 14.66 -4.51
C VAL A 63 -6.16 13.94 -4.63
N VAL A 64 -6.97 14.02 -3.58
CA VAL A 64 -8.35 13.52 -3.53
C VAL A 64 -9.29 14.71 -3.29
N PRO A 65 -10.18 15.03 -4.25
CA PRO A 65 -11.10 16.17 -4.09
C PRO A 65 -12.12 15.91 -2.98
N SER A 66 -12.35 16.92 -2.14
CA SER A 66 -13.37 16.81 -1.08
C SER A 66 -14.74 17.15 -1.62
N ARG A 67 -15.69 16.21 -1.49
CA ARG A 67 -17.11 16.49 -1.75
C ARG A 67 -17.73 17.45 -0.73
N VAL A 68 -17.24 17.42 0.53
CA VAL A 68 -17.80 18.21 1.64
C VAL A 68 -17.28 19.64 1.64
N HIS A 69 -16.02 19.84 1.26
CA HIS A 69 -15.37 21.14 1.27
C HIS A 69 -15.03 21.56 -0.18
N ASN A 70 -15.94 22.30 -0.81
CA ASN A 70 -15.79 22.71 -2.20
C ASN A 70 -14.46 23.48 -2.42
N GLY A 71 -13.74 23.13 -3.48
CA GLY A 71 -12.44 23.70 -3.81
C GLY A 71 -11.26 23.22 -2.94
N LYS A 72 -11.49 22.30 -1.98
CA LYS A 72 -10.43 21.73 -1.13
C LYS A 72 -10.10 20.29 -1.50
N PHE A 73 -8.87 19.89 -1.21
CA PHE A 73 -8.32 18.57 -1.52
C PHE A 73 -7.64 17.99 -0.28
N TYR A 74 -7.72 16.66 -0.16
CA TYR A 74 -6.81 15.88 0.67
C TYR A 74 -5.62 15.43 -0.18
N ALA A 75 -4.52 15.09 0.48
CA ALA A 75 -3.37 14.43 -0.12
C ALA A 75 -3.24 13.02 0.45
N LEU A 76 -2.70 12.10 -0.35
CA LEU A 76 -2.22 10.80 0.15
C LEU A 76 -0.82 10.99 0.77
N PRO A 77 -0.54 10.38 1.94
CA PRO A 77 0.75 10.52 2.61
C PRO A 77 1.89 9.91 1.77
N GLN A 78 3.08 10.52 1.88
CA GLN A 78 4.30 10.03 1.22
C GLN A 78 5.03 8.95 2.04
N SER A 79 4.79 8.92 3.35
CA SER A 79 5.42 8.02 4.34
C SER A 79 4.40 7.52 5.34
#